data_AF-A0A9D2C6W4-F1
#
_entry.id   AF-A0A9D2C6W4-F1
#
_cell.length_a   1.000
_cell.length_b   1.000
_cell.length_c   1.000
_cell.angle_alpha   90.00
_cell.angle_beta   90.00
_cell.angle_gamma   90.00
#
_symmetry.space_group_name_H-M   'P 1'
#
loop_
_entity.id
_entity.type
_entity.pdbx_description
1 polymer ?
#
loop_
_entity_poly.entity_id
_entity_poly.type
_entity_poly.pdbx_seq_one_letter_code
_entity_poly.pdbx_strand_id
1 'polypeptide(L)'
;MARIRSFNLDRWSEPDEQRRVRHIGMADARETFEKLKKHLEATGLLPDEYFLFDGEYETQLKGELPNFDHALCVPNYGASEGIYLDISLVCRNEDGSRKFIPFATGKTLEESGDAFLRMHRIAGECSLLLNGRGIYFERSETPLFLTSEETDAVINALELEILSDISPEQARLLEGVMGKIDGQRLTPVCAVACHGVDDYSLWTADLPVAVVQEIARDGSKVHGRPEDLMAQMAPDTLRILFPYQEEGEISFSTIPERLDNLDAYTNWGGSERGSKEDILSELQKEMGLEQSEGVEQQMGGMQI
;
A
#
# COMPACT_ATOMS: atom_id res chain seq x y z
N MET A 1 -2.49 0.16 -14.07
CA MET A 1 -3.69 -0.46 -13.47
C MET A 1 -3.37 -0.80 -12.04
N ALA A 2 -4.23 -0.47 -11.07
CA ALA A 2 -3.97 -0.81 -9.69
C ALA A 2 -4.15 -2.32 -9.49
N ARG A 3 -3.25 -2.94 -8.72
CA ARG A 3 -3.31 -4.37 -8.39
C ARG A 3 -3.54 -4.51 -6.90
N ILE A 4 -4.62 -5.19 -6.53
CA ILE A 4 -4.87 -5.56 -5.14
C ILE A 4 -4.34 -6.97 -4.96
N ARG A 5 -3.34 -7.14 -4.11
CA ARG A 5 -2.88 -8.46 -3.69
C ARG A 5 -3.65 -8.88 -2.45
N SER A 6 -4.39 -9.98 -2.54
CA SER A 6 -5.04 -10.56 -1.36
C SER A 6 -4.03 -11.11 -0.37
N PHE A 7 -4.47 -11.36 0.86
CA PHE A 7 -3.59 -11.87 1.89
C PHE A 7 -3.20 -13.33 1.58
N ASN A 8 -1.91 -13.60 1.73
CA ASN A 8 -1.43 -14.97 1.80
C ASN A 8 -1.65 -15.48 3.22
N LEU A 9 -2.73 -16.25 3.40
CA LEU A 9 -3.18 -16.73 4.71
C LEU A 9 -2.75 -18.17 4.98
N ASP A 10 -2.35 -18.91 3.95
CA ASP A 10 -1.89 -20.28 4.07
C ASP A 10 -0.39 -20.30 4.39
N ARG A 11 -0.01 -21.09 5.40
CA ARG A 11 1.40 -21.37 5.70
C ARG A 11 1.78 -22.71 5.13
N TRP A 12 2.86 -22.72 4.37
CA TRP A 12 3.39 -23.89 3.69
C TRP A 12 4.76 -24.26 4.27
N SER A 13 5.06 -25.55 4.31
CA SER A 13 6.40 -26.04 4.66
C SER A 13 7.42 -25.65 3.61
N GLU A 14 8.70 -25.72 3.97
CA GLU A 14 9.77 -25.78 2.99
C GLU A 14 9.54 -26.95 2.00
N PRO A 15 9.97 -26.81 0.73
CA PRO A 15 9.88 -27.90 -0.24
C PRO A 15 10.69 -29.12 0.20
N ASP A 16 10.08 -30.30 0.14
CA ASP A 16 10.81 -31.55 0.35
C ASP A 16 11.80 -31.85 -0.81
N GLU A 17 12.56 -32.94 -0.72
CA GLU A 17 13.51 -33.37 -1.77
C GLU A 17 12.87 -33.53 -3.16
N GLN A 18 11.54 -33.68 -3.21
CA GLN A 18 10.74 -33.84 -4.43
C GLN A 18 10.05 -32.51 -4.83
N ARG A 19 10.46 -31.39 -4.23
CA ARG A 19 9.92 -30.03 -4.40
C ARG A 19 8.44 -29.90 -4.07
N ARG A 20 7.92 -30.70 -3.14
CA ARG A 20 6.53 -30.61 -2.68
C ARG A 20 6.46 -29.82 -1.38
N VAL A 21 5.46 -28.96 -1.27
CA VAL A 21 5.14 -28.23 -0.05
C VAL A 21 3.90 -28.84 0.61
N ARG A 22 3.83 -28.77 1.94
CA ARG A 22 2.66 -29.20 2.71
C ARG A 22 2.04 -28.00 3.40
N HIS A 23 0.72 -27.98 3.46
CA HIS A 23 0.01 -26.98 4.27
C HIS A 23 0.25 -27.30 5.75
N ILE A 24 0.87 -26.36 6.48
CA ILE A 24 1.29 -26.55 7.88
C ILE A 24 0.48 -25.73 8.88
N GLY A 25 -0.34 -24.80 8.42
CA GLY A 25 -1.14 -23.95 9.29
C GLY A 25 -1.65 -22.72 8.55
N MET A 26 -2.30 -21.84 9.28
CA MET A 26 -2.79 -20.57 8.75
C MET A 26 -2.04 -19.40 9.39
N ALA A 27 -2.13 -18.22 8.78
CA ALA A 27 -1.63 -16.98 9.35
C ALA A 27 -2.24 -16.70 10.73
N ASP A 28 -1.52 -15.95 11.57
CA ASP A 28 -2.03 -15.53 12.87
C ASP A 28 -3.26 -14.63 12.70
N ALA A 29 -4.29 -14.89 13.50
CA ALA A 29 -5.57 -14.21 13.40
C ALA A 29 -5.45 -12.73 13.77
N ARG A 30 -4.68 -12.40 14.82
CA ARG A 30 -4.52 -11.02 15.28
C ARG A 30 -3.66 -10.25 14.29
N GLU A 31 -2.56 -10.82 13.82
CA GLU A 31 -1.73 -10.18 12.78
C GLU A 31 -2.51 -9.95 11.48
N THR A 32 -3.37 -10.91 11.09
CA THR A 32 -4.23 -10.77 9.92
C THR A 32 -5.25 -9.64 10.11
N PHE A 33 -5.83 -9.50 11.29
CA PHE A 33 -6.73 -8.39 11.61
C PHE A 33 -6.00 -7.05 11.55
N GLU A 34 -4.83 -6.91 12.18
CA GLU A 34 -4.07 -5.66 12.16
C GLU A 34 -3.63 -5.31 10.73
N LYS A 35 -3.28 -6.31 9.91
CA LYS A 35 -3.00 -6.11 8.48
C LYS A 35 -4.22 -5.62 7.71
N LEU A 36 -5.40 -6.20 7.97
CA LEU A 36 -6.66 -5.75 7.38
C LEU A 36 -6.96 -4.30 7.77
N LYS A 37 -6.88 -3.99 9.05
CA LYS A 37 -7.11 -2.64 9.59
C LYS A 37 -6.19 -1.61 8.96
N LYS A 38 -4.88 -1.88 8.92
CA LYS A 38 -3.88 -1.00 8.28
C LYS A 38 -4.18 -0.77 6.79
N HIS A 39 -4.61 -1.81 6.07
CA HIS A 39 -5.02 -1.64 4.66
C HIS A 39 -6.23 -0.73 4.53
N LEU A 40 -7.27 -0.93 5.35
CA LEU A 40 -8.46 -0.09 5.34
C LEU A 40 -8.14 1.36 5.71
N GLU A 41 -7.27 1.60 6.69
CA GLU A 41 -6.75 2.94 7.03
C GLU A 41 -6.03 3.58 5.83
N ALA A 42 -5.05 2.88 5.25
CA ALA A 42 -4.24 3.38 4.14
C ALA A 42 -5.07 3.68 2.88
N THR A 43 -6.20 2.98 2.70
CA THR A 43 -7.09 3.16 1.55
C THR A 43 -8.29 4.08 1.83
N GLY A 44 -8.38 4.66 3.03
CA GLY A 44 -9.50 5.54 3.43
C GLY A 44 -10.83 4.80 3.62
N LEU A 45 -10.77 3.48 3.81
CA LEU A 45 -11.89 2.56 3.97
C LEU A 45 -12.07 2.07 5.42
N LEU A 46 -11.41 2.67 6.40
CA LEU A 46 -11.70 2.35 7.80
C LEU A 46 -13.11 2.85 8.18
N PRO A 47 -13.96 2.05 8.85
CA PRO A 47 -15.16 2.55 9.50
C PRO A 47 -14.82 3.69 10.48
N ASP A 48 -15.65 4.74 10.50
CA ASP A 48 -15.35 6.01 11.19
C ASP A 48 -15.74 6.03 12.68
N GLU A 49 -16.56 5.09 13.15
CA GLU A 49 -16.81 4.92 14.60
C GLU A 49 -15.80 3.95 15.22
N TYR A 50 -15.77 2.70 14.75
CA TYR A 50 -14.78 1.71 15.19
C TYR A 50 -14.57 0.57 14.19
N PHE A 51 -13.43 -0.10 14.31
CA PHE A 51 -13.16 -1.40 13.70
C PHE A 51 -12.37 -2.26 14.68
N LEU A 52 -12.96 -3.37 15.13
CA LEU A 52 -12.53 -4.16 16.28
C LEU A 52 -12.31 -5.62 15.89
N PHE A 53 -11.31 -6.23 16.53
CA PHE A 53 -11.08 -7.67 16.44
C PHE A 53 -12.05 -8.39 17.37
N ASP A 54 -12.90 -9.25 16.79
CA ASP A 54 -13.94 -9.98 17.54
C ASP A 54 -13.46 -11.38 17.99
N GLY A 55 -12.18 -11.69 17.73
CA GLY A 55 -11.59 -12.99 18.04
C GLY A 55 -11.39 -13.28 19.53
N GLU A 56 -11.31 -12.24 20.37
CA GLU A 56 -10.91 -12.34 21.77
C GLU A 56 -12.07 -12.54 22.76
N TYR A 57 -13.27 -12.06 22.44
CA TYR A 57 -14.40 -12.07 23.38
C TYR A 57 -15.30 -13.31 23.21
N GLU A 58 -15.75 -13.63 21.99
CA GLU A 58 -16.74 -14.70 21.78
C GLU A 58 -16.15 -16.02 21.25
N THR A 59 -15.05 -15.98 20.50
CA THR A 59 -14.63 -17.13 19.66
C THR A 59 -13.34 -17.82 20.09
N GLN A 60 -12.58 -17.22 21.00
CA GLN A 60 -11.25 -17.70 21.42
C GLN A 60 -10.31 -17.97 20.22
N LEU A 61 -10.37 -17.13 19.18
CA LEU A 61 -9.38 -17.08 18.10
C LEU A 61 -8.02 -16.66 18.70
N LYS A 62 -7.30 -17.64 19.27
CA LYS A 62 -5.97 -17.47 19.85
C LYS A 62 -4.95 -18.15 18.95
N GLY A 63 -4.06 -17.35 18.36
CA GLY A 63 -3.04 -17.82 17.43
C GLY A 63 -3.55 -17.87 15.99
N GLU A 64 -3.38 -19.02 15.33
CA GLU A 64 -3.67 -19.17 13.91
C GLU A 64 -5.17 -19.04 13.58
N LEU A 65 -5.46 -18.52 12.39
CA LEU A 65 -6.80 -18.58 11.81
C LEU A 65 -7.25 -20.05 11.69
N PRO A 66 -8.55 -20.35 11.87
CA PRO A 66 -9.08 -21.66 11.54
C PRO A 66 -8.91 -21.91 10.04
N ASN A 67 -8.87 -23.18 9.64
CA ASN A 67 -8.97 -23.50 8.23
C ASN A 67 -10.42 -23.22 7.76
N PHE A 68 -10.66 -22.02 7.24
CA PHE A 68 -11.96 -21.52 6.85
C PHE A 68 -12.17 -21.62 5.33
N ASP A 69 -13.40 -21.92 4.90
CA ASP A 69 -13.79 -22.04 3.49
C ASP A 69 -13.76 -20.65 2.82
N HIS A 70 -14.37 -19.65 3.46
CA HIS A 70 -14.35 -18.23 3.05
C HIS A 70 -14.70 -17.31 4.23
N ALA A 71 -14.26 -16.07 4.17
CA ALA A 71 -14.70 -14.97 5.02
C ALA A 71 -15.98 -14.35 4.44
N LEU A 72 -17.01 -14.27 5.27
CA LEU A 72 -18.27 -13.62 4.98
C LEU A 72 -18.25 -12.22 5.59
N CYS A 73 -18.33 -11.18 4.74
CA CYS A 73 -18.34 -9.77 5.14
C CYS A 73 -19.73 -9.20 4.88
N VAL A 74 -20.48 -8.86 5.93
CA VAL A 74 -21.89 -8.46 5.85
C VAL A 74 -22.09 -7.07 6.44
N PRO A 75 -22.38 -6.06 5.61
CA PRO A 75 -22.92 -4.82 6.09
C PRO A 75 -24.37 -5.01 6.58
N ASN A 76 -24.74 -4.38 7.68
CA ASN A 76 -26.10 -4.45 8.22
C ASN A 76 -26.53 -3.13 8.88
N TYR A 77 -27.83 -2.89 8.96
CA TYR A 77 -28.37 -1.76 9.70
C TYR A 77 -28.36 -2.06 11.19
N GLY A 78 -27.77 -1.17 11.98
CA GLY A 78 -27.80 -1.22 13.43
C GLY A 78 -28.99 -0.53 14.08
N ALA A 79 -30.09 -0.36 13.34
CA ALA A 79 -31.13 0.61 13.67
C ALA A 79 -30.54 2.03 13.86
N SER A 80 -30.81 2.71 14.99
CA SER A 80 -30.43 4.12 15.25
C SER A 80 -28.96 4.31 15.65
N GLU A 81 -28.12 3.33 15.43
CA GLU A 81 -26.73 3.35 15.89
C GLU A 81 -25.74 3.53 14.75
N GLY A 82 -26.13 3.43 13.48
CA GLY A 82 -25.24 3.49 12.32
C GLY A 82 -25.25 2.19 11.50
N ILE A 83 -24.33 2.10 10.53
CA ILE A 83 -24.17 0.91 9.68
C ILE A 83 -23.07 0.03 10.25
N TYR A 84 -23.38 -1.24 10.46
CA TYR A 84 -22.46 -2.25 10.98
C TYR A 84 -21.83 -3.04 9.84
N LEU A 85 -20.66 -3.62 10.09
CA LEU A 85 -20.00 -4.62 9.27
C LEU A 85 -19.58 -5.77 10.16
N ASP A 86 -20.15 -6.94 9.91
CA ASP A 86 -19.76 -8.17 10.57
C ASP A 86 -18.94 -9.03 9.63
N ILE A 87 -17.75 -9.43 10.07
CA ILE A 87 -16.86 -10.34 9.34
C ILE A 87 -16.79 -11.65 10.12
N SER A 88 -17.21 -12.74 9.47
CA SER A 88 -17.19 -14.09 10.02
C SER A 88 -16.42 -15.04 9.12
N LEU A 89 -15.58 -15.90 9.71
CA LEU A 89 -14.91 -16.99 9.01
C LEU A 89 -15.83 -18.20 8.95
N VAL A 90 -16.25 -18.58 7.75
CA VAL A 90 -17.13 -19.72 7.52
C VAL A 90 -16.28 -20.97 7.46
N CYS A 91 -16.45 -21.84 8.45
CA CYS A 91 -15.79 -23.13 8.57
C CYS A 91 -16.80 -24.26 8.41
N ARG A 92 -16.31 -25.49 8.23
CA ARG A 92 -17.13 -26.69 8.24
C ARG A 92 -16.84 -27.53 9.48
N ASN A 93 -17.89 -27.95 10.17
CA ASN A 93 -17.80 -28.93 11.25
C ASN A 93 -17.59 -30.34 10.67
N GLU A 94 -17.22 -31.30 11.52
CA GLU A 94 -17.02 -32.70 11.12
C GLU A 94 -18.28 -33.34 10.51
N ASP A 95 -19.46 -32.89 10.94
CA ASP A 95 -20.77 -33.33 10.43
C ASP A 95 -21.19 -32.66 9.11
N GLY A 96 -20.35 -31.77 8.56
CA GLY A 96 -20.63 -31.02 7.34
C GLY A 96 -21.44 -29.73 7.52
N SER A 97 -21.89 -29.42 8.74
CA SER A 97 -22.60 -28.17 9.04
C SER A 97 -21.65 -26.96 8.99
N ARG A 98 -22.21 -25.77 8.67
CA ARG A 98 -21.43 -24.53 8.64
C ARG A 98 -21.30 -23.95 10.04
N LYS A 99 -20.07 -23.61 10.42
CA LYS A 99 -19.75 -22.86 11.63
C LYS A 99 -19.29 -21.46 11.23
N PHE A 100 -19.88 -20.45 11.84
CA PHE A 100 -19.50 -19.05 11.64
C PHE A 100 -18.68 -18.62 12.84
N ILE A 101 -17.44 -18.20 12.59
CA ILE A 101 -16.53 -17.75 13.64
C ILE A 101 -16.37 -16.23 13.46
N PRO A 102 -16.96 -15.40 14.34
CA PRO A 102 -16.70 -13.96 14.40
C PRO A 102 -15.21 -13.64 14.34
N PHE A 103 -14.83 -12.69 13.48
CA PHE A 103 -13.45 -12.30 13.25
C PHE A 103 -13.22 -10.80 13.47
N ALA A 104 -14.08 -9.96 12.89
CA ALA A 104 -14.00 -8.52 13.06
C ALA A 104 -15.38 -7.88 12.95
N THR A 105 -15.56 -6.78 13.66
CA THR A 105 -16.75 -5.93 13.56
C THR A 105 -16.37 -4.48 13.32
N GLY A 106 -17.13 -3.79 12.49
CA GLY A 106 -16.93 -2.39 12.17
C GLY A 106 -18.23 -1.62 12.22
N LYS A 107 -18.15 -0.31 12.45
CA LYS A 107 -19.34 0.53 12.55
C LYS A 107 -19.09 1.95 12.05
N THR A 108 -20.11 2.52 11.40
CA THR A 108 -20.12 3.93 11.03
C THR A 108 -20.83 4.82 12.05
N LEU A 109 -20.42 6.09 12.14
CA LEU A 109 -21.11 7.11 12.93
C LEU A 109 -22.47 7.50 12.33
N GLU A 110 -22.57 7.44 11.00
CA GLU A 110 -23.78 7.80 10.25
C GLU A 110 -24.60 6.57 9.84
N GLU A 111 -25.92 6.77 9.67
CA GLU A 111 -26.90 5.78 9.20
C GLU A 111 -27.43 6.08 7.79
N SER A 112 -26.77 6.98 7.06
CA SER A 112 -27.18 7.45 5.75
C SER A 112 -27.13 6.35 4.68
N GLY A 113 -27.82 6.55 3.55
CA GLY A 113 -27.68 5.65 2.40
C GLY A 113 -26.25 5.60 1.86
N ASP A 114 -25.52 6.71 1.96
CA ASP A 114 -24.12 6.82 1.57
C ASP A 114 -23.22 6.02 2.53
N ALA A 115 -23.48 6.10 3.85
CA ALA A 115 -22.83 5.25 4.86
C ALA A 115 -23.01 3.78 4.53
N PHE A 116 -24.22 3.38 4.13
CA PHE A 116 -24.54 2.00 3.79
C PHE A 116 -23.78 1.51 2.56
N LEU A 117 -23.71 2.33 1.51
CA LEU A 117 -22.93 2.02 0.30
C LEU A 117 -21.42 2.01 0.57
N ARG A 118 -20.93 2.95 1.40
CA ARG A 118 -19.55 2.97 1.86
C ARG A 118 -19.22 1.69 2.62
N MET A 119 -20.08 1.23 3.53
CA MET A 119 -19.85 -0.02 4.25
C MET A 119 -19.85 -1.24 3.33
N HIS A 120 -20.69 -1.26 2.28
CA HIS A 120 -20.63 -2.30 1.24
C HIS A 120 -19.30 -2.29 0.48
N ARG A 121 -18.75 -1.11 0.21
CA ARG A 121 -17.42 -0.99 -0.38
C ARG A 121 -16.35 -1.56 0.53
N ILE A 122 -16.40 -1.23 1.83
CA ILE A 122 -15.49 -1.76 2.85
C ILE A 122 -15.60 -3.29 2.90
N ALA A 123 -16.82 -3.84 2.96
CA ALA A 123 -17.06 -5.28 2.97
C ALA A 123 -16.52 -5.98 1.71
N GLY A 124 -16.68 -5.37 0.53
CA GLY A 124 -16.11 -5.87 -0.72
C GLY A 124 -14.58 -5.91 -0.69
N GLU A 125 -13.94 -4.86 -0.17
CA GLU A 125 -12.49 -4.80 -0.02
C GLU A 125 -11.98 -5.87 0.96
N CYS A 126 -12.62 -6.02 2.13
CA CYS A 126 -12.32 -7.08 3.09
C CYS A 126 -12.47 -8.48 2.49
N SER A 127 -13.55 -8.71 1.72
CA SER A 127 -13.80 -9.99 1.05
C SER A 127 -12.70 -10.33 0.04
N LEU A 128 -12.26 -9.36 -0.77
CA LEU A 128 -11.15 -9.55 -1.71
C LEU A 128 -9.86 -9.95 -0.98
N LEU A 129 -9.52 -9.25 0.10
CA LEU A 129 -8.28 -9.48 0.85
C LEU A 129 -8.27 -10.83 1.57
N LEU A 130 -9.39 -11.21 2.19
CA LEU A 130 -9.48 -12.42 3.01
C LEU A 130 -9.72 -13.69 2.19
N ASN A 131 -10.41 -13.60 1.04
CA ASN A 131 -10.80 -14.78 0.25
C ASN A 131 -9.84 -15.11 -0.89
N GLY A 132 -8.95 -14.19 -1.28
CA GLY A 132 -8.11 -14.39 -2.47
C GLY A 132 -6.89 -15.31 -2.29
N ARG A 133 -6.49 -15.65 -1.06
CA ARG A 133 -5.35 -16.57 -0.78
C ARG A 133 -4.05 -16.21 -1.53
N GLY A 134 -3.71 -14.93 -1.60
CA GLY A 134 -2.47 -14.42 -2.20
C GLY A 134 -2.52 -14.10 -3.69
N ILE A 135 -3.68 -14.28 -4.35
CA ILE A 135 -3.85 -13.88 -5.76
C ILE A 135 -3.93 -12.37 -5.94
N TYR A 136 -3.62 -11.92 -7.15
CA TYR A 136 -3.75 -10.54 -7.59
C TYR A 136 -5.08 -10.33 -8.29
N PHE A 137 -5.78 -9.26 -7.90
CA PHE A 137 -6.94 -8.75 -8.60
C PHE A 137 -6.55 -7.50 -9.38
N GLU A 138 -6.90 -7.48 -10.65
CA GLU A 138 -6.75 -6.30 -11.48
C GLU A 138 -7.94 -5.37 -11.27
N ARG A 139 -7.63 -4.10 -11.04
CA ARG A 139 -8.62 -3.05 -10.91
C ARG A 139 -8.30 -1.96 -11.91
N SER A 140 -9.16 -1.85 -12.92
CA SER A 140 -9.07 -0.82 -13.95
C SER A 140 -9.69 0.51 -13.52
N GLU A 141 -10.59 0.48 -12.53
CA GLU A 141 -11.39 1.63 -12.14
C GLU A 141 -11.26 1.96 -10.65
N THR A 142 -11.08 3.25 -10.35
CA THR A 142 -11.05 3.79 -8.99
C THR A 142 -12.30 4.66 -8.82
N PRO A 143 -13.34 4.21 -8.09
CA PRO A 143 -14.53 5.02 -7.89
C PRO A 143 -14.18 6.19 -6.97
N LEU A 144 -14.43 7.40 -7.46
CA LEU A 144 -14.33 8.65 -6.72
C LEU A 144 -15.74 8.99 -6.21
N PHE A 145 -15.91 9.04 -4.89
CA PHE A 145 -17.17 9.42 -4.26
C PHE A 145 -17.08 10.87 -3.81
N LEU A 146 -17.86 11.73 -4.45
CA LEU A 146 -17.95 13.16 -4.16
C LEU A 146 -19.31 13.45 -3.56
N THR A 147 -19.37 14.32 -2.55
CA THR A 147 -20.64 14.93 -2.14
C THR A 147 -21.18 15.82 -3.26
N SER A 148 -22.44 16.25 -3.17
CA SER A 148 -22.98 17.24 -4.13
C SER A 148 -22.13 18.52 -4.14
N GLU A 149 -21.73 19.01 -2.96
CA GLU A 149 -20.88 20.21 -2.83
C GLU A 149 -19.49 20.00 -3.44
N GLU A 150 -18.89 18.83 -3.26
CA GLU A 150 -17.60 18.48 -3.85
C GLU A 150 -17.70 18.30 -5.37
N THR A 151 -18.79 17.72 -5.84
CA THR A 151 -19.08 17.59 -7.27
C THR A 151 -19.23 18.97 -7.90
N ASP A 152 -20.03 19.84 -7.28
CA ASP A 152 -20.20 21.22 -7.72
C ASP A 152 -18.88 21.98 -7.68
N ALA A 153 -18.05 21.78 -6.65
CA ALA A 153 -16.73 22.40 -6.57
C ALA A 153 -15.80 21.93 -7.70
N VAL A 154 -15.77 20.63 -8.01
CA VAL A 154 -14.97 20.08 -9.11
C VAL A 154 -15.46 20.58 -10.45
N ILE A 155 -16.78 20.56 -10.70
CA ILE A 155 -17.38 21.06 -11.93
C ILE A 155 -17.08 22.54 -12.08
N ASN A 156 -17.32 23.36 -11.05
CA ASN A 156 -17.02 24.78 -11.07
C ASN A 156 -15.53 25.03 -11.27
N ALA A 157 -14.64 24.28 -10.62
CA ALA A 157 -13.19 24.42 -10.81
C ALA A 157 -12.78 24.08 -12.25
N LEU A 158 -13.31 23.02 -12.86
CA LEU A 158 -13.07 22.67 -14.26
C LEU A 158 -13.65 23.72 -15.22
N GLU A 159 -14.80 24.29 -14.91
CA GLU A 159 -15.41 25.40 -15.66
C GLU A 159 -14.65 26.72 -15.46
N LEU A 160 -14.02 26.94 -14.30
CA LEU A 160 -13.20 28.11 -13.95
C LEU A 160 -11.75 27.96 -14.41
N GLU A 161 -11.23 26.76 -14.63
CA GLU A 161 -9.93 26.56 -15.30
C GLU A 161 -9.99 27.05 -16.76
N ILE A 162 -11.20 27.08 -17.35
CA ILE A 162 -11.50 27.75 -18.61
C ILE A 162 -11.61 29.29 -18.43
N LEU A 163 -11.84 29.78 -17.20
CA LEU A 163 -12.11 31.19 -16.85
C LEU A 163 -11.39 31.60 -15.55
N SER A 164 -10.07 31.53 -15.56
CA SER A 164 -8.98 32.05 -14.69
C SER A 164 -9.16 32.69 -13.29
N ASP A 165 -10.31 32.72 -12.61
CA ASP A 165 -10.43 33.31 -11.25
C ASP A 165 -11.25 32.43 -10.29
N ILE A 166 -10.56 31.55 -9.58
CA ILE A 166 -11.16 30.66 -8.56
C ILE A 166 -11.26 31.40 -7.21
N SER A 167 -12.40 31.27 -6.51
CA SER A 167 -12.60 31.87 -5.18
C SER A 167 -11.92 31.07 -4.05
N PRO A 168 -11.61 31.68 -2.89
CA PRO A 168 -10.98 30.97 -1.76
C PRO A 168 -11.78 29.77 -1.22
N GLU A 169 -13.11 29.84 -1.28
CA GLU A 169 -13.99 28.75 -0.81
C GLU A 169 -13.93 27.55 -1.76
N GLN A 170 -13.90 27.81 -3.07
CA GLN A 170 -13.71 26.78 -4.09
C GLN A 170 -12.32 26.15 -4.01
N ALA A 171 -11.28 26.94 -3.72
CA ALA A 171 -9.93 26.41 -3.49
C ALA A 171 -9.90 25.43 -2.30
N ARG A 172 -10.59 25.75 -1.20
CA ARG A 172 -10.70 24.87 -0.03
C ARG A 172 -11.41 23.55 -0.34
N LEU A 173 -12.50 23.60 -1.13
CA LEU A 173 -13.22 22.40 -1.54
C LEU A 173 -12.40 21.54 -2.50
N LEU A 174 -11.65 22.18 -3.41
CA LEU A 174 -10.72 21.50 -4.31
C LEU A 174 -9.59 20.80 -3.55
N GLU A 175 -9.01 21.45 -2.52
CA GLU A 175 -8.04 20.81 -1.62
C GLU A 175 -8.63 19.57 -0.93
N GLY A 176 -9.90 19.61 -0.53
CA GLY A 176 -10.60 18.45 0.03
C GLY A 176 -10.71 17.28 -0.95
N VAL A 177 -11.04 17.57 -2.21
CA VAL A 177 -11.08 16.57 -3.29
C VAL A 177 -9.68 16.03 -3.61
N MET A 178 -8.68 16.91 -3.70
CA MET A 178 -7.28 16.52 -3.89
C MET A 178 -6.81 15.61 -2.75
N GLY A 179 -7.17 15.88 -1.50
CA GLY A 179 -6.85 14.99 -0.37
C GLY A 179 -7.45 13.58 -0.51
N LYS A 180 -8.70 13.48 -1.00
CA LYS A 180 -9.35 12.18 -1.27
C LYS A 180 -8.76 11.45 -2.47
N ILE A 181 -8.23 12.17 -3.46
CA ILE A 181 -7.57 11.61 -4.65
C ILE A 181 -6.12 11.20 -4.34
N ASP A 182 -5.37 12.02 -3.61
CA ASP A 182 -3.95 11.84 -3.30
C ASP A 182 -3.72 10.73 -2.25
N GLY A 183 -4.69 10.47 -1.37
CA GLY A 183 -4.69 9.29 -0.52
C GLY A 183 -4.83 7.96 -1.29
N GLN A 184 -5.17 8.01 -2.58
CA GLN A 184 -5.41 6.83 -3.42
C GLN A 184 -4.43 6.68 -4.61
N ARG A 185 -3.62 7.71 -4.91
CA ARG A 185 -2.53 7.61 -5.89
C ARG A 185 -1.26 7.19 -5.19
N LEU A 186 -0.78 6.00 -5.51
CA LEU A 186 0.54 5.54 -5.09
C LEU A 186 1.58 5.87 -6.17
N THR A 187 2.77 6.28 -5.72
CA THR A 187 3.95 6.51 -6.55
C THR A 187 5.04 5.56 -6.11
N PRO A 188 5.69 4.83 -7.03
CA PRO A 188 6.84 4.02 -6.71
C PRO A 188 7.99 4.93 -6.26
N VAL A 189 8.57 4.61 -5.13
CA VAL A 189 9.75 5.25 -4.57
C VAL A 189 10.83 4.21 -4.32
N CYS A 190 12.08 4.62 -4.46
CA CYS A 190 13.22 3.84 -4.01
C CYS A 190 13.78 4.50 -2.75
N ALA A 191 14.32 3.72 -1.81
CA ALA A 191 15.00 4.21 -0.63
C ALA A 191 16.25 3.38 -0.32
N VAL A 192 17.30 4.03 0.19
CA VAL A 192 18.52 3.37 0.65
C VAL A 192 18.62 3.53 2.16
N ALA A 193 18.83 2.42 2.86
CA ALA A 193 19.21 2.43 4.26
C ALA A 193 20.71 2.12 4.41
N CYS A 194 21.38 2.80 5.33
CA CYS A 194 22.75 2.50 5.76
C CYS A 194 22.70 1.87 7.15
N HIS A 195 23.21 0.64 7.30
CA HIS A 195 23.21 -0.12 8.56
C HIS A 195 24.57 -0.09 9.27
N GLY A 196 25.60 0.47 8.62
CA GLY A 196 26.96 0.46 9.14
C GLY A 196 28.00 0.77 8.08
N VAL A 197 29.22 0.24 8.28
CA VAL A 197 30.32 0.42 7.33
C VAL A 197 30.14 -0.58 6.18
N ASP A 198 29.91 -0.06 4.97
CA ASP A 198 29.75 -0.87 3.76
C ASP A 198 28.60 -1.90 3.84
N ASP A 199 27.51 -1.52 4.51
CA ASP A 199 26.31 -2.33 4.70
C ASP A 199 25.07 -1.49 4.44
N TYR A 200 24.44 -1.73 3.28
CA TYR A 200 23.34 -0.93 2.77
C TYR A 200 22.17 -1.84 2.36
N SER A 201 20.96 -1.29 2.35
CA SER A 201 19.81 -1.95 1.76
C SER A 201 19.04 -1.02 0.83
N LEU A 202 18.66 -1.52 -0.34
CA LEU A 202 17.74 -0.87 -1.26
C LEU A 202 16.32 -1.36 -0.97
N TRP A 203 15.38 -0.44 -0.97
CA TRP A 203 13.97 -0.69 -0.75
C TRP A 203 13.14 0.00 -1.81
N THR A 204 12.20 -0.72 -2.42
CA THR A 204 11.25 -0.16 -3.40
C THR A 204 9.84 -0.27 -2.85
N ALA A 205 9.03 0.80 -2.94
CA ALA A 205 7.67 0.78 -2.42
C ALA A 205 6.74 1.77 -3.09
N ASP A 206 5.45 1.49 -3.00
CA ASP A 206 4.38 2.35 -3.49
C ASP A 206 3.86 3.23 -2.34
N LEU A 207 4.18 4.52 -2.34
CA LEU A 207 3.76 5.48 -1.30
C LEU A 207 2.67 6.43 -1.83
N PRO A 208 1.73 6.89 -0.98
CA PRO A 208 0.77 7.93 -1.38
C PRO A 208 1.48 9.18 -1.91
N VAL A 209 0.99 9.74 -3.01
CA VAL A 209 1.58 10.93 -3.67
C VAL A 209 1.76 12.09 -2.69
N ALA A 210 0.78 12.31 -1.78
CA ALA A 210 0.88 13.36 -0.77
C ALA A 210 2.11 13.20 0.14
N VAL A 211 2.43 11.96 0.56
CA VAL A 211 3.60 11.63 1.38
C VAL A 211 4.88 11.91 0.58
N VAL A 212 4.94 11.45 -0.67
CA VAL A 212 6.08 11.67 -1.56
C VAL A 212 6.32 13.17 -1.82
N GLN A 213 5.25 13.94 -2.07
CA GLN A 213 5.33 15.39 -2.25
C GLN A 213 5.80 16.11 -1.00
N GLU A 214 5.38 15.66 0.18
CA GLU A 214 5.80 16.22 1.45
C GLU A 214 7.29 16.01 1.69
N ILE A 215 7.79 14.78 1.51
CA ILE A 215 9.21 14.44 1.57
C ILE A 215 10.00 15.25 0.53
N ALA A 216 9.41 15.47 -0.65
CA ALA A 216 10.02 16.28 -1.70
C ALA A 216 10.10 17.78 -1.35
N ARG A 217 9.21 18.28 -0.48
CA ARG A 217 9.11 19.69 -0.07
C ARG A 217 9.86 20.01 1.22
N ASP A 218 10.21 19.01 2.02
CA ASP A 218 10.86 19.16 3.34
C ASP A 218 12.27 19.81 3.27
N GLY A 219 12.81 20.05 2.07
CA GLY A 219 14.00 20.89 1.87
C GLY A 219 15.32 20.25 2.31
N SER A 220 15.28 19.04 2.89
CA SER A 220 16.44 18.23 3.28
C SER A 220 17.14 17.52 2.11
N LYS A 221 16.89 17.97 0.87
CA LYS A 221 17.40 17.35 -0.35
C LYS A 221 18.89 17.58 -0.53
N VAL A 222 19.66 16.51 -0.50
CA VAL A 222 21.07 16.51 -0.92
C VAL A 222 21.14 15.94 -2.33
N HIS A 223 21.80 16.65 -3.23
CA HIS A 223 21.89 16.33 -4.66
C HIS A 223 23.31 15.89 -4.98
N GLY A 224 23.45 14.91 -5.85
CA GLY A 224 24.74 14.46 -6.35
C GLY A 224 24.70 13.03 -6.86
N ARG A 225 25.88 12.45 -7.03
CA ARG A 225 26.02 11.08 -7.49
C ARG A 225 25.63 10.08 -6.40
N PRO A 226 24.97 8.97 -6.75
CA PRO A 226 24.62 7.93 -5.79
C PRO A 226 25.81 7.46 -4.95
N GLU A 227 26.98 7.25 -5.57
CA GLU A 227 28.17 6.79 -4.86
C GLU A 227 28.65 7.77 -3.77
N ASP A 228 28.56 9.07 -4.04
CA ASP A 228 29.04 10.11 -3.13
C ASP A 228 28.06 10.32 -1.99
N LEU A 229 26.76 10.28 -2.28
CA LEU A 229 25.72 10.47 -1.29
C LEU A 229 25.64 9.28 -0.33
N MET A 230 25.75 8.04 -0.82
CA MET A 230 25.79 6.84 0.03
C MET A 230 26.99 6.84 0.98
N ALA A 231 28.15 7.33 0.52
CA ALA A 231 29.36 7.42 1.36
C ALA A 231 29.22 8.41 2.53
N GLN A 232 28.32 9.38 2.40
CA GLN A 232 28.09 10.43 3.41
C GLN A 232 26.97 10.06 4.38
N MET A 233 26.28 8.92 4.18
CA MET A 233 25.22 8.46 5.07
C MET A 233 25.79 8.05 6.43
N ALA A 234 25.15 8.54 7.50
CA ALA A 234 25.40 8.03 8.84
C ALA A 234 24.81 6.61 8.99
N PRO A 235 25.38 5.75 9.85
CA PRO A 235 24.76 4.48 10.21
C PRO A 235 23.34 4.66 10.76
N ASP A 236 22.49 3.66 10.56
CA ASP A 236 21.09 3.60 10.95
C ASP A 236 20.22 4.73 10.35
N THR A 237 20.50 5.12 9.10
CA THR A 237 19.71 6.14 8.39
C THR A 237 19.04 5.59 7.13
N LEU A 238 17.81 6.05 6.86
CA LEU A 238 17.04 5.78 5.65
C LEU A 238 16.92 7.07 4.82
N ARG A 239 17.07 6.95 3.49
CA ARG A 239 16.95 8.07 2.54
C ARG A 239 16.10 7.67 1.35
N ILE A 240 15.12 8.50 0.99
CA ILE A 240 14.27 8.29 -0.19
C ILE A 240 14.94 8.96 -1.40
N LEU A 241 14.93 8.24 -2.51
CA LEU A 241 15.56 8.57 -3.77
C LEU A 241 14.54 9.25 -4.69
N PHE A 242 14.94 10.37 -5.28
CA PHE A 242 14.23 11.00 -6.37
C PHE A 242 15.14 11.11 -7.60
N PRO A 243 14.66 10.76 -8.80
CA PRO A 243 15.42 10.98 -10.02
C PRO A 243 15.63 12.49 -10.22
N TYR A 244 16.87 12.90 -10.50
CA TYR A 244 17.23 14.28 -10.78
C TYR A 244 17.27 14.55 -12.29
N GLN A 245 17.15 15.81 -12.69
CA GLN A 245 17.01 16.20 -14.11
C GLN A 245 18.31 16.00 -14.92
N GLU A 246 19.46 15.83 -14.26
CA GLU A 246 20.74 15.53 -14.90
C GLU A 246 21.03 14.02 -14.91
N GLU A 247 21.51 13.50 -16.04
CA GLU A 247 21.81 12.08 -16.24
C GLU A 247 22.80 11.56 -15.17
N GLY A 248 22.35 10.55 -14.41
CA GLY A 248 23.16 9.88 -13.40
C GLY A 248 23.18 10.53 -12.01
N GLU A 249 22.49 11.65 -11.81
CA GLU A 249 22.34 12.28 -10.50
C GLU A 249 21.01 11.96 -9.83
N ILE A 250 21.02 11.99 -8.50
CA ILE A 250 19.84 11.69 -7.67
C ILE A 250 19.72 12.69 -6.53
N SER A 251 18.51 12.82 -5.99
CA SER A 251 18.28 13.53 -4.73
C SER A 251 17.99 12.56 -3.61
N PHE A 252 18.70 12.70 -2.48
CA PHE A 252 18.38 12.07 -1.21
C PHE A 252 17.52 13.01 -0.38
N SER A 253 16.33 12.57 0.02
CA SER A 253 15.59 13.21 1.11
C SER A 253 15.66 12.38 2.38
N THR A 254 15.80 13.06 3.51
CA THR A 254 15.55 12.44 4.81
C THR A 254 14.05 12.33 5.01
N ILE A 255 13.60 11.24 5.61
CA ILE A 255 12.20 11.11 6.01
C ILE A 255 11.99 12.00 7.24
N PRO A 256 11.02 12.92 7.22
CA PRO A 256 10.67 13.71 8.40
C PRO A 256 10.28 12.79 9.56
N GLU A 257 10.72 13.07 10.80
CA GLU A 257 10.43 12.21 11.98
C GLU A 257 8.93 11.93 12.17
N ARG A 258 8.05 12.85 11.75
CA ARG A 258 6.59 12.66 11.79
C ARG A 258 6.04 11.64 10.79
N LEU A 259 6.86 11.22 9.83
CA LEU A 259 6.61 10.19 8.83
C LEU A 259 7.39 8.89 9.11
N ASP A 260 8.06 8.75 10.27
CA ASP A 260 8.87 7.57 10.63
C ASP A 260 8.10 6.25 10.68
N ASN A 261 6.76 6.28 10.66
CA ASN A 261 5.91 5.10 10.52
C ASN A 261 5.91 4.49 9.09
N LEU A 262 6.95 4.74 8.29
CA LEU A 262 7.12 4.08 6.99
C LEU A 262 7.24 2.55 7.10
N ASP A 263 7.52 2.01 8.30
CA ASP A 263 7.39 0.60 8.64
C ASP A 263 5.99 0.00 8.40
N ALA A 264 4.94 0.84 8.31
CA ALA A 264 3.63 0.39 7.87
C ALA A 264 3.60 0.00 6.38
N TYR A 265 4.51 0.58 5.59
CA TYR A 265 4.62 0.42 4.14
C TYR A 265 5.78 -0.52 3.74
N THR A 266 6.73 -0.82 4.62
CA THR A 266 7.86 -1.76 4.38
C THR A 266 7.42 -3.14 3.88
N ASN A 267 6.21 -3.58 4.24
CA ASN A 267 5.62 -4.85 3.79
C ASN A 267 5.10 -4.86 2.34
N TRP A 268 5.24 -3.77 1.60
CA TRP A 268 4.75 -3.61 0.22
C TRP A 268 5.86 -3.68 -0.83
N GLY A 269 7.11 -3.91 -0.40
CA GLY A 269 8.32 -3.85 -1.23
C GLY A 269 9.23 -5.07 -1.12
N GLY A 270 10.14 -5.22 -2.10
CA GLY A 270 11.31 -6.09 -1.99
C GLY A 270 12.46 -5.34 -1.30
N SER A 271 13.36 -6.05 -0.64
CA SER A 271 14.58 -5.47 -0.10
C SER A 271 15.79 -6.31 -0.51
N GLU A 272 16.79 -5.64 -1.08
CA GLU A 272 18.12 -6.21 -1.29
C GLU A 272 19.09 -5.56 -0.29
N ARG A 273 19.95 -6.36 0.33
CA ARG A 273 20.96 -5.91 1.28
C ARG A 273 22.33 -6.42 0.84
N GLY A 274 23.32 -5.54 0.84
CA GLY A 274 24.65 -5.87 0.36
C GLY A 274 25.65 -4.76 0.62
N SER A 275 26.81 -4.87 -0.01
CA SER A 275 27.84 -3.83 0.00
C SER A 275 27.35 -2.57 -0.73
N LYS A 276 28.11 -1.48 -0.60
CA LYS A 276 27.86 -0.26 -1.38
C LYS A 276 27.82 -0.55 -2.89
N GLU A 277 28.71 -1.41 -3.38
CA GLU A 277 28.81 -1.76 -4.81
C GLU A 277 27.60 -2.57 -5.28
N ASP A 278 27.15 -3.54 -4.47
CA ASP A 278 25.95 -4.34 -4.77
C ASP A 278 24.72 -3.45 -4.90
N ILE A 279 24.53 -2.53 -3.94
CA ILE A 279 23.36 -1.64 -3.90
C ILE A 279 23.43 -0.57 -4.99
N LEU A 280 24.62 -0.08 -5.37
CA LEU A 280 24.78 0.84 -6.50
C LEU A 280 24.42 0.17 -7.83
N SER A 281 24.84 -1.08 -8.04
CA SER A 281 24.50 -1.83 -9.25
C SER A 281 22.99 -2.04 -9.37
N GLU A 282 22.32 -2.36 -8.26
CA GLU A 282 20.88 -2.56 -8.27
C GLU A 282 20.10 -1.26 -8.47
N LEU A 283 20.56 -0.17 -7.83
CA LEU A 283 19.98 1.16 -8.00
C LEU A 283 20.07 1.64 -9.46
N GLN A 284 21.16 1.33 -10.17
CA GLN A 284 21.30 1.63 -11.59
C GLN A 284 20.28 0.89 -12.47
N LYS A 285 20.00 -0.39 -12.16
CA LYS A 285 18.98 -1.18 -12.87
C LYS A 285 17.57 -0.64 -12.62
N GLU A 286 17.22 -0.42 -11.35
CA GLU A 286 15.89 0.07 -10.94
C GLU A 286 15.58 1.47 -11.49
N MET A 287 16.60 2.33 -11.58
CA MET A 287 16.44 3.70 -12.09
C MET A 287 16.64 3.82 -13.61
N GLY A 288 16.95 2.72 -14.31
CA GLY A 288 17.18 2.72 -15.76
C GLY A 288 18.40 3.55 -16.20
N LEU A 289 19.42 3.67 -15.36
CA LEU A 289 20.66 4.44 -15.60
C LEU A 289 21.76 3.63 -16.31
N GLU A 290 21.40 2.63 -17.12
CA GLU A 290 22.40 1.90 -17.90
C GLU A 290 23.04 2.82 -18.95
N GLN A 291 24.37 2.96 -18.87
CA GLN A 291 25.13 3.58 -19.95
C GLN A 291 24.93 2.75 -21.22
N SER A 292 24.46 3.39 -22.28
CA SER A 292 24.54 2.84 -23.63
C SER A 292 26.02 2.76 -24.05
N GLU A 293 26.72 1.71 -23.64
CA GLU A 293 28.06 1.42 -24.18
C GLU A 293 27.93 0.91 -25.63
N GLY A 294 28.13 1.84 -26.57
CA GLY A 294 28.93 1.65 -27.78
C GLY A 294 28.62 0.45 -28.69
N VAL A 295 27.70 0.64 -29.64
CA VAL A 295 27.75 -0.12 -30.91
C VAL A 295 28.86 0.47 -31.79
N GLU A 296 30.11 0.14 -31.48
CA GLU A 296 31.23 0.23 -32.42
C GLU A 296 31.88 -1.15 -32.54
N GLN A 297 31.39 -1.95 -33.50
CA GLN A 297 32.19 -2.84 -34.35
C GLN A 297 31.29 -3.66 -35.27
N GLN A 298 31.14 -3.22 -36.52
CA GLN A 298 31.25 -4.06 -37.72
C GLN A 298 31.02 -3.21 -38.99
N MET A 299 32.03 -2.41 -39.34
CA MET A 299 32.27 -2.00 -40.73
C MET A 299 33.72 -2.32 -41.03
N GLY A 300 33.95 -3.52 -41.59
CA GLY A 300 35.29 -3.98 -41.92
C GLY A 300 35.29 -5.34 -42.60
N GLY A 301 34.82 -5.40 -43.86
CA GLY A 301 35.10 -6.56 -44.70
C GLY A 301 34.14 -6.82 -45.85
N MET A 302 34.14 -5.97 -46.88
CA MET A 302 34.13 -6.49 -48.26
C MET A 302 34.65 -5.42 -49.22
N GLN A 303 35.92 -5.57 -49.59
CA GLN A 303 36.52 -4.94 -50.75
C GLN A 303 36.39 -5.91 -51.94
N ILE A 304 35.84 -5.35 -53.02
CA ILE A 304 35.82 -5.81 -54.43
C ILE A 304 34.95 -7.04 -54.75
#